data_AF-A0A1E4LZY9-F1
#
_entry.id   AF-A0A1E4LZY9-F1
#
_cell.length_a   1.000
_cell.length_b   1.000
_cell.length_c   1.000
_cell.angle_alpha   90.00
_cell.angle_beta   90.00
_cell.angle_gamma   90.00
#
_symmetry.space_group_name_H-M   'P 1'
#
loop_
_entity.id
_entity.type
_entity.pdbx_description
1 polymer ?
#
loop_
_entity_poly.entity_id
_entity_poly.type
_entity_poly.pdbx_seq_one_letter_code
_entity_poly.pdbx_strand_id
1 'polypeptide(L)'
;MSASQGAAVIDVGVNRVPAPDKGEGKTRLVGDVDTQAAREVAGWITPVPGGVGPMTIACLLANTVTTASLINGLPPPRDLTP
;
A
#
# COMPACT_ATOMS: atom_id res chain seq x y z
N MET A 1 -14.96 -3.28 10.07
CA MET A 1 -14.27 -4.54 9.74
C MET A 1 -13.95 -5.25 11.04
N SER A 2 -14.32 -6.52 11.22
CA SER A 2 -13.90 -7.33 12.37
C SER A 2 -12.70 -8.18 11.97
N ALA A 3 -11.49 -7.65 12.12
CA ALA A 3 -10.29 -8.46 11.94
C ALA A 3 -10.29 -9.60 12.98
N SER A 4 -9.95 -10.82 12.57
CA SER A 4 -9.74 -11.92 13.51
C SER A 4 -8.45 -11.71 14.30
N GLN A 5 -8.40 -12.26 15.51
CA GLN A 5 -7.23 -12.12 16.38
C GLN A 5 -5.96 -12.65 15.71
N GLY A 6 -4.93 -11.81 15.67
CA GLY A 6 -3.64 -12.13 15.05
C GLY A 6 -3.61 -12.00 13.52
N ALA A 7 -4.69 -11.58 12.87
CA ALA A 7 -4.73 -11.47 11.40
C ALA A 7 -3.71 -10.46 10.86
N ALA A 8 -3.26 -10.69 9.63
CA ALA A 8 -2.58 -9.68 8.83
C ALA A 8 -3.64 -8.90 8.03
N VAL A 9 -3.68 -7.58 8.23
CA VAL A 9 -4.62 -6.68 7.56
C VAL A 9 -3.87 -5.82 6.55
N ILE A 10 -4.17 -6.02 5.27
CA ILE A 10 -3.60 -5.23 4.18
C ILE A 10 -4.68 -4.23 3.72
N ASP A 11 -4.50 -2.98 4.11
CA ASP A 11 -5.36 -1.86 3.72
C ASP A 11 -4.92 -1.33 2.34
N VAL A 12 -5.64 -1.76 1.31
CA VAL A 12 -5.41 -1.35 -0.08
C VAL A 12 -6.17 -0.06 -0.43
N GLY A 13 -7.13 0.32 0.42
CA GLY A 13 -8.01 1.46 0.21
C GLY A 13 -7.26 2.78 0.15
N VAL A 14 -7.65 3.65 -0.78
CA VAL A 14 -7.11 5.01 -0.87
C VAL A 14 -8.25 5.98 -1.11
N ASN A 15 -8.69 6.64 -0.05
CA ASN A 15 -9.79 7.58 -0.06
C ASN A 15 -9.28 8.99 0.32
N ARG A 16 -9.74 10.02 -0.41
CA ARG A 16 -9.49 11.43 -0.03
C ARG A 16 -10.68 11.95 0.73
N VAL A 17 -10.43 12.44 1.93
CA VAL A 17 -11.46 13.08 2.76
C VAL A 17 -11.05 14.52 3.10
N PRO A 18 -11.99 15.45 3.29
CA PRO A 18 -11.70 16.80 3.75
C PRO A 18 -10.87 16.80 5.03
N ALA A 19 -9.90 17.70 5.12
CA ALA A 19 -9.04 17.92 6.29
C ALA A 19 -9.02 19.42 6.64
N PRO A 20 -10.14 19.98 7.13
CA PRO A 20 -10.25 21.41 7.44
C PRO A 20 -9.26 21.85 8.53
N ASP A 21 -8.84 20.91 9.39
CA ASP A 21 -7.78 21.06 10.38
C ASP A 21 -6.41 21.40 9.75
N LYS A 22 -6.19 21.06 8.48
CA LYS A 22 -4.97 21.36 7.73
C LYS A 22 -5.09 22.62 6.86
N GLY A 23 -6.25 23.29 6.86
CA GLY A 23 -6.55 24.48 6.07
C GLY A 23 -7.71 24.28 5.09
N GLU A 24 -8.27 25.38 4.60
CA GLU A 24 -9.40 25.38 3.67
C GLU A 24 -9.06 24.66 2.35
N GLY A 25 -9.97 23.83 1.87
CA GLY A 25 -9.79 23.02 0.66
C GLY A 25 -8.75 21.89 0.76
N LYS A 26 -8.12 21.69 1.94
CA LYS A 26 -7.15 20.60 2.13
C LYS A 26 -7.85 19.27 2.35
N THR A 27 -7.16 18.20 1.96
CA THR A 27 -7.62 16.82 2.11
C THR A 27 -6.56 15.98 2.82
N ARG A 28 -6.98 14.84 3.36
CA ARG A 28 -6.10 13.79 3.88
C ARG A 28 -6.44 12.47 3.19
N LEU A 29 -5.44 11.59 3.12
CA LEU A 29 -5.61 10.22 2.66
C LEU A 29 -5.98 9.34 3.85
N VAL A 30 -6.99 8.50 3.66
CA VAL A 30 -7.42 7.47 4.61
C VAL A 30 -7.64 6.16 3.86
N GLY A 31 -7.45 5.03 4.53
CA GLY A 31 -7.69 3.72 3.97
C GLY A 31 -9.11 3.22 4.22
N ASP A 32 -9.35 1.95 3.91
CA ASP A 32 -10.65 1.29 4.15
C ASP A 32 -10.77 0.76 5.58
N VAL A 33 -9.66 0.71 6.31
CA VAL A 33 -9.58 0.14 7.65
C VAL A 33 -9.48 1.24 8.70
N ASP A 34 -10.31 1.12 9.74
CA ASP A 34 -10.06 1.81 11.00
C ASP A 34 -8.80 1.22 11.65
N THR A 35 -7.67 1.86 11.36
CA THR A 35 -6.35 1.37 11.78
C THR A 35 -6.21 1.37 13.29
N GLN A 36 -6.90 2.26 14.03
CA GLN A 36 -6.78 2.29 15.49
C GLN A 36 -7.47 1.06 16.10
N ALA A 37 -8.72 0.81 15.72
CA ALA A 37 -9.45 -0.36 16.19
C ALA A 37 -8.79 -1.67 15.74
N ALA A 38 -8.30 -1.72 14.49
CA ALA A 38 -7.68 -2.94 13.95
C ALA A 38 -6.33 -3.27 14.62
N ARG A 39 -5.57 -2.29 15.12
CA ARG A 39 -4.30 -2.51 15.83
C ARG A 39 -4.46 -3.28 17.15
N GLU A 40 -5.64 -3.26 17.76
CA GLU A 40 -5.88 -3.96 19.01
C GLU A 40 -6.02 -5.48 18.81
N VAL A 41 -6.36 -5.91 17.59
CA VAL A 41 -6.70 -7.31 17.28
C VAL A 41 -5.77 -7.93 16.25
N ALA A 42 -5.36 -7.16 15.24
CA ALA A 42 -4.50 -7.62 14.16
C ALA A 42 -3.06 -7.86 14.64
N GLY A 43 -2.43 -8.92 14.15
CA GLY A 43 -1.00 -9.16 14.35
C GLY A 43 -0.12 -8.27 13.47
N TRP A 44 -0.63 -7.89 12.30
CA TRP A 44 0.05 -7.03 11.33
C TRP A 44 -0.96 -6.12 10.63
N ILE A 45 -0.58 -4.87 10.35
CA ILE A 45 -1.44 -3.92 9.62
C ILE A 45 -0.63 -2.96 8.75
N THR A 46 -1.07 -2.71 7.52
CA THR A 46 -0.50 -1.66 6.66
C THR A 46 -1.24 -0.33 6.89
N PRO A 47 -0.54 0.77 7.24
CA PRO A 47 -1.20 2.05 7.44
C PRO A 47 -1.52 2.75 6.12
N VAL A 48 -2.52 3.64 6.14
CA VAL A 48 -2.73 4.61 5.06
C VAL A 48 -2.65 6.02 5.65
N PRO A 49 -1.76 6.90 5.15
CA PRO A 49 -0.79 6.69 4.08
C PRO A 49 0.43 5.85 4.52
N GLY A 50 1.20 5.37 3.53
CA GLY A 50 2.50 4.70 3.75
C GLY A 50 2.50 3.17 3.67
N GLY A 51 1.35 2.55 3.42
CA GLY A 51 1.20 1.10 3.26
C GLY A 51 1.42 0.64 1.83
N VAL A 52 0.35 0.26 1.13
CA VAL A 52 0.44 -0.41 -0.18
C VAL A 52 0.92 0.48 -1.34
N GLY A 53 0.74 1.80 -1.23
CA GLY A 53 1.03 2.74 -2.33
C GLY A 53 2.46 2.65 -2.88
N PRO A 54 3.50 2.76 -2.02
CA PRO A 54 4.89 2.55 -2.44
C PRO A 54 5.15 1.19 -3.07
N MET A 55 4.51 0.12 -2.57
CA MET A 55 4.66 -1.22 -3.14
C MET A 55 4.04 -1.34 -4.53
N THR A 56 2.89 -0.70 -4.78
CA THR A 56 2.29 -0.66 -6.11
C THR A 56 3.24 -0.05 -7.14
N ILE A 57 3.93 1.04 -6.77
CA ILE A 57 4.93 1.68 -7.65
C ILE A 57 6.13 0.75 -7.85
N ALA A 58 6.66 0.16 -6.77
CA ALA A 58 7.80 -0.75 -6.85
C ALA A 58 7.50 -1.96 -7.76
N CYS A 59 6.34 -2.60 -7.59
CA CYS A 59 5.91 -3.74 -8.41
C CYS A 59 5.73 -3.34 -9.89
N LEU A 60 5.17 -2.17 -10.17
CA LEU A 60 5.08 -1.67 -11.55
C LEU A 60 6.46 -1.52 -12.19
N LEU A 61 7.41 -0.93 -11.47
CA LEU A 61 8.78 -0.76 -11.96
C LEU A 61 9.49 -2.12 -12.14
N ALA A 62 9.35 -3.03 -11.18
CA ALA A 62 9.91 -4.38 -11.27
C ALA A 62 9.38 -5.12 -12.51
N ASN A 63 8.07 -5.07 -12.76
CA ASN A 63 7.44 -5.65 -13.95
C ASN A 63 7.93 -4.98 -15.24
N THR A 64 8.08 -3.65 -15.22
CA THR A 64 8.55 -2.87 -16.38
C THR A 64 9.97 -3.27 -16.76
N VAL A 65 10.90 -3.29 -15.80
CA VAL A 65 12.31 -3.66 -16.05
C VAL A 65 12.40 -5.12 -16.49
N THR A 66 11.68 -6.02 -15.83
CA THR A 66 11.65 -7.45 -16.20
C THR A 66 11.20 -7.63 -17.65
N THR A 67 10.10 -6.97 -18.04
CA THR A 67 9.57 -7.05 -19.41
C THR A 67 10.54 -6.46 -20.43
N ALA A 68 11.16 -5.31 -20.11
CA ALA A 68 12.16 -4.70 -20.98
C ALA A 68 13.36 -5.63 -21.20
N SER A 69 13.86 -6.30 -20.16
CA SER A 69 14.93 -7.29 -20.30
C SER A 69 14.52 -8.44 -21.23
N LEU A 70 13.34 -9.03 -21.03
CA LEU A 70 12.85 -10.16 -21.82
C LEU A 70 12.70 -9.80 -23.31
N ILE A 71 12.12 -8.66 -23.64
CA ILE A 71 11.90 -8.22 -25.03
C ILE A 71 13.23 -7.98 -25.76
N ASN A 72 14.28 -7.60 -25.03
CA ASN A 72 15.61 -7.38 -25.59
C ASN A 72 16.52 -8.62 -25.51
N GLY A 73 15.98 -9.79 -25.14
CA GLY A 73 16.77 -11.03 -25.01
C GLY A 73 17.81 -10.98 -23.88
N LEU A 74 17.64 -10.07 -22.93
CA LEU A 74 18.51 -9.94 -21.75
C LEU A 74 17.97 -10.82 -20.61
N PRO A 75 18.85 -11.35 -19.73
CA PRO A 75 18.39 -12.03 -18.53
C PRO A 75 17.59 -11.04 -17.66
N PRO A 76 16.41 -11.46 -17.14
CA PRO A 76 15.66 -10.62 -16.24
C PRO A 76 16.45 -10.40 -14.94
N PRO A 77 16.32 -9.22 -14.30
CA PRO A 77 17.03 -8.93 -13.07
C PRO A 77 16.57 -9.89 -11.97
N ARG A 78 17.53 -10.36 -11.17
CA ARG A 78 17.25 -11.12 -9.95
C ARG A 78 17.02 -10.13 -8.79
N ASP A 79 16.22 -10.53 -7.82
CA ASP A 79 16.06 -9.81 -6.55
C ASP A 79 15.33 -8.45 -6.63
N LEU A 80 14.52 -8.21 -7.67
CA LEU A 80 13.68 -7.00 -7.78
C LEU A 80 12.39 -7.06 -6.94
N THR A 81 11.98 -8.25 -6.54
CA THR A 81 10.85 -8.47 -5.64
C THR A 81 11.36 -9.18 -4.39
N PRO A 82 10.93 -8.79 -3.18
CA PRO A 82 11.29 -9.47 -1.94
C PRO A 82 10.87 -10.94 -1.92
#